data_AF-A0A1A3EBS2-F1
#
_entry.id   AF-A0A1A3EBS2-F1
#
_cell.length_a   1.000
_cell.length_b   1.000
_cell.length_c   1.000
_cell.angle_alpha   90.00
_cell.angle_beta   90.00
_cell.angle_gamma   90.00
#
_symmetry.space_group_name_H-M   'P 1'
#
loop_
_entity.id
_entity.type
_entity.pdbx_description
1 polymer ?
#
loop_
_entity_poly.entity_id
_entity_poly.type
_entity_poly.pdbx_seq_one_letter_code
_entity_poly.pdbx_strand_id
1 'polypeptide(L)'
;RPVLAVLNKADLVGSLSGRGADSPMAAARVRCSQLSELIGVPMTPMIGLLAVAALDDLDSTLWTALAMLAAHPGGTACFDGSFAGFLSADAPVPAPVRQCLLDALDLFGTALAVAAFRQGRTPAQVLTLLHRMSGVDVVLAKLGVLGAEVRYRRVLDAVAELEALAAAGGGLGEQISGFLSRDDTVVARMAAAVDLAEAAGLDPGARGPLDAHRDPSAHLPRAVRWQRYSRASASELHRACGADIARGSLRLWSQACASLPGEAW
;
A
#
# COMPACT_ATOMS: atom_id res chain seq x y z
N ARG A 1 3.21 16.46 12.61
CA ARG A 1 3.16 14.97 12.46
C ARG A 1 2.18 14.67 11.34
N PRO A 2 2.50 13.80 10.38
CA PRO A 2 1.55 13.41 9.34
C PRO A 2 0.37 12.67 9.97
N VAL A 3 -0.85 13.03 9.55
CA VAL A 3 -2.10 12.43 10.04
C VAL A 3 -2.95 12.04 8.84
N LEU A 4 -3.51 10.83 8.89
CA LEU A 4 -4.50 10.33 7.96
C LEU A 4 -5.71 9.89 8.78
N ALA A 5 -6.89 10.44 8.48
CA ALA A 5 -8.13 9.94 9.04
C ALA A 5 -8.64 8.75 8.20
N VAL A 6 -9.13 7.71 8.86
CA VAL A 6 -9.71 6.54 8.19
C VAL A 6 -11.16 6.41 8.59
N LEU A 7 -12.06 6.46 7.61
CA LEU A 7 -13.48 6.16 7.81
C LEU A 7 -13.64 4.64 7.73
N ASN A 8 -13.50 3.96 8.86
CA ASN A 8 -13.69 2.52 8.97
C ASN A 8 -15.18 2.15 8.88
N LYS A 9 -15.48 0.88 8.54
CA LYS A 9 -16.82 0.37 8.25
C LYS A 9 -17.49 1.12 7.10
N ALA A 10 -16.72 1.38 6.04
CA ALA A 10 -17.18 2.09 4.85
C ALA A 10 -18.35 1.37 4.13
N ASP A 11 -18.50 0.07 4.34
CA ASP A 11 -19.62 -0.76 3.88
C ASP A 11 -20.97 -0.36 4.50
N LEU A 12 -20.97 0.35 5.64
CA LEU A 12 -22.18 0.88 6.26
C LEU A 12 -22.59 2.25 5.70
N VAL A 13 -21.79 2.85 4.82
CA VAL A 13 -22.14 4.13 4.19
C VAL A 13 -23.04 3.87 2.99
N GLY A 14 -24.32 4.22 3.12
CA GLY A 14 -25.32 4.01 2.06
C GLY A 14 -26.18 2.77 2.30
N SER A 15 -26.86 2.29 1.26
CA SER A 15 -27.76 1.13 1.37
C SER A 15 -27.12 -0.11 0.75
N LEU A 16 -27.14 -1.23 1.51
CA LEU A 16 -26.76 -2.55 0.99
C LEU A 16 -27.73 -3.08 -0.07
N SER A 17 -28.96 -2.55 -0.11
CA SER A 17 -30.04 -3.05 -0.98
C SER A 17 -29.91 -2.66 -2.46
N GLY A 18 -28.84 -1.97 -2.86
CA GLY A 18 -28.59 -1.58 -4.26
C GLY A 18 -29.66 -0.66 -4.87
N ARG A 19 -30.61 -0.15 -4.07
CA ARG A 19 -31.65 0.80 -4.51
C ARG A 19 -31.18 2.25 -4.58
N GLY A 20 -29.94 2.52 -4.14
CA GLY A 20 -29.24 3.77 -4.41
C GLY A 20 -28.30 3.60 -5.60
N ALA A 21 -28.04 4.68 -6.35
CA ALA A 21 -27.21 4.64 -7.55
C ALA A 21 -25.72 4.28 -7.28
N ASP A 22 -25.25 4.44 -6.03
CA ASP A 22 -23.84 4.28 -5.66
C ASP A 22 -23.60 3.08 -4.75
N SER A 23 -22.50 2.35 -5.01
CA SER A 23 -22.00 1.31 -4.09
C SER A 23 -21.57 1.89 -2.74
N PRO A 24 -21.57 1.11 -1.64
CA PRO A 24 -21.20 1.62 -0.32
C PRO A 24 -19.83 2.32 -0.29
N MET A 25 -18.85 1.74 -1.00
CA MET A 25 -17.51 2.33 -1.11
C MET A 25 -17.49 3.65 -1.91
N ALA A 26 -18.36 3.82 -2.90
CA ALA A 26 -18.47 5.09 -3.62
C ALA A 26 -19.08 6.18 -2.72
N ALA A 27 -20.16 5.86 -2.01
CA ALA A 27 -20.77 6.77 -1.03
C ALA A 27 -19.79 7.13 0.11
N ALA A 28 -19.01 6.15 0.60
CA ALA A 28 -17.98 6.39 1.60
C ALA A 28 -16.88 7.34 1.10
N ARG A 29 -16.48 7.27 -0.18
CA ARG A 29 -15.50 8.21 -0.77
C ARG A 29 -16.02 9.64 -0.79
N VAL A 30 -17.27 9.85 -1.22
CA VAL A 30 -17.91 11.17 -1.19
C VAL A 30 -17.94 11.71 0.24
N ARG A 31 -18.32 10.86 1.21
CA ARG A 31 -18.36 11.23 2.63
C ARG A 31 -16.97 11.58 3.18
N CYS A 32 -15.94 10.83 2.79
CA CYS A 32 -14.56 11.13 3.17
C CYS A 32 -14.11 12.50 2.64
N SER A 33 -14.46 12.85 1.40
CA SER A 33 -14.13 14.17 0.84
C SER A 33 -14.73 15.30 1.66
N GLN A 34 -16.03 15.20 1.96
CA GLN A 34 -16.75 16.20 2.77
C GLN A 34 -16.17 16.35 4.17
N LEU A 35 -15.90 15.24 4.84
CA LEU A 35 -15.33 15.25 6.20
C LEU A 35 -13.88 15.74 6.19
N SER A 36 -13.09 15.38 5.18
CA SER A 36 -11.71 15.83 5.00
C SER A 36 -11.62 17.34 4.88
N GLU A 37 -12.53 17.97 4.12
CA GLU A 37 -12.62 19.42 4.00
C GLU A 37 -12.98 20.08 5.34
N LEU A 38 -13.93 19.49 6.08
CA LEU A 38 -14.39 20.03 7.35
C LEU A 38 -13.31 19.98 8.45
N ILE A 39 -12.55 18.89 8.54
CA ILE A 39 -11.56 18.68 9.61
C ILE A 39 -10.14 19.11 9.22
N GLY A 40 -9.90 19.44 7.95
CA GLY A 40 -8.57 19.83 7.44
C GLY A 40 -7.53 18.70 7.44
N VAL A 41 -7.96 17.43 7.48
CA VAL A 41 -7.09 16.24 7.50
C VAL A 41 -7.53 15.32 6.37
N PRO A 42 -6.61 14.77 5.55
CA PRO A 42 -6.96 13.82 4.51
C PRO A 42 -7.69 12.61 5.11
N MET A 43 -8.76 12.19 4.45
CA MET A 43 -9.57 11.05 4.88
C MET A 43 -9.72 9.98 3.80
N THR A 44 -9.72 8.70 4.17
CA THR A 44 -9.91 7.56 3.24
C THR A 44 -10.85 6.51 3.83
N PRO A 45 -11.75 5.92 3.02
CA PRO A 45 -12.62 4.86 3.51
C PRO A 45 -11.89 3.52 3.59
N MET A 46 -12.25 2.71 4.59
CA MET A 46 -11.73 1.35 4.77
C MET A 46 -12.82 0.43 5.32
N ILE A 47 -12.75 -0.85 4.99
CA ILE A 47 -13.50 -1.92 5.64
C ILE A 47 -12.47 -2.80 6.35
N GLY A 48 -12.17 -2.46 7.61
CA GLY A 48 -11.06 -3.09 8.33
C GLY A 48 -11.25 -4.59 8.53
N LEU A 49 -12.49 -5.04 8.70
CA LEU A 49 -12.78 -6.46 8.86
C LEU A 49 -12.40 -7.29 7.62
N LEU A 50 -12.64 -6.75 6.42
CA LEU A 50 -12.21 -7.41 5.17
C LEU A 50 -10.68 -7.43 5.02
N ALA A 51 -9.98 -6.40 5.53
CA ALA A 51 -8.52 -6.38 5.51
C ALA A 51 -7.94 -7.47 6.41
N VAL A 52 -8.52 -7.67 7.61
CA VAL A 52 -8.12 -8.72 8.55
C VAL A 52 -8.40 -10.09 7.95
N ALA A 53 -9.63 -10.34 7.46
CA ALA A 53 -9.97 -11.62 6.85
C ALA A 53 -9.11 -11.96 5.62
N ALA A 54 -8.72 -10.95 4.83
CA ALA A 54 -7.82 -11.15 3.70
C ALA A 54 -6.38 -11.48 4.11
N LEU A 55 -5.94 -11.00 5.28
CA LEU A 55 -4.59 -11.22 5.82
C LEU A 55 -4.48 -12.56 6.55
N ASP A 56 -5.44 -12.85 7.42
CA ASP A 56 -5.40 -13.99 8.34
C ASP A 56 -6.01 -15.27 7.73
N ASP A 57 -6.61 -15.16 6.53
CA ASP A 57 -7.46 -16.18 5.91
C ASP A 57 -8.72 -16.48 6.75
N LEU A 58 -9.62 -17.29 6.20
CA LEU A 58 -10.77 -17.85 6.89
C LEU A 58 -10.50 -19.34 7.16
N ASP A 59 -11.03 -19.85 8.27
CA ASP A 59 -10.95 -21.28 8.54
C ASP A 59 -11.80 -22.11 7.54
N SER A 60 -11.53 -23.41 7.48
CA SER A 60 -12.20 -24.33 6.57
C SER A 60 -13.72 -24.44 6.81
N THR A 61 -14.18 -24.16 8.03
CA THR A 61 -15.60 -24.18 8.39
C THR A 61 -16.31 -23.00 7.75
N LEU A 62 -15.73 -21.80 7.84
CA LEU A 62 -16.24 -20.59 7.21
C LEU A 62 -16.22 -20.70 5.69
N TRP A 63 -15.14 -21.25 5.11
CA TRP A 63 -15.10 -21.50 3.66
C TRP A 63 -16.19 -22.45 3.19
N THR A 64 -16.41 -23.54 3.93
CA THR A 64 -17.48 -24.50 3.62
C THR A 64 -18.87 -23.85 3.75
N ALA A 65 -19.07 -23.05 4.80
CA ALA A 65 -20.32 -22.32 5.00
C ALA A 65 -20.63 -21.34 3.86
N LEU A 66 -19.64 -20.57 3.40
CA LEU A 66 -19.77 -19.66 2.26
C LEU A 66 -20.14 -20.42 0.97
N ALA A 67 -19.51 -21.57 0.72
CA ALA A 67 -19.83 -22.42 -0.42
C ALA A 67 -21.25 -23.01 -0.34
N MET A 68 -21.68 -23.47 0.85
CA MET A 68 -23.04 -23.96 1.08
C MET A 68 -24.10 -22.87 0.86
N LEU A 69 -23.87 -21.66 1.37
CA LEU A 69 -24.75 -20.52 1.13
C LEU A 69 -24.82 -20.16 -0.36
N ALA A 70 -23.69 -20.20 -1.07
CA ALA A 70 -23.64 -19.92 -2.50
C ALA A 70 -24.42 -20.95 -3.35
N ALA A 71 -24.32 -22.24 -2.99
CA ALA A 71 -25.03 -23.33 -3.66
C ALA A 71 -26.54 -23.33 -3.37
N HIS A 72 -26.98 -22.69 -2.29
CA HIS A 72 -28.40 -22.67 -1.90
C HIS A 72 -29.23 -21.76 -2.81
N PRO A 73 -30.37 -22.24 -3.36
CA PRO A 73 -31.23 -21.42 -4.23
C PRO A 73 -31.75 -20.14 -3.57
N GLY A 74 -32.02 -20.18 -2.26
CA GLY A 74 -32.43 -19.03 -1.45
C GLY A 74 -31.28 -18.27 -0.77
N GLY A 75 -30.02 -18.64 -1.03
CA GLY A 75 -28.86 -18.16 -0.28
C GLY A 75 -28.60 -16.65 -0.34
N THR A 76 -29.18 -15.93 -1.31
CA THR A 76 -29.08 -14.46 -1.39
C THR A 76 -30.23 -13.73 -0.71
N ALA A 77 -31.35 -14.41 -0.45
CA ALA A 77 -32.52 -13.81 0.18
C ALA A 77 -32.29 -13.48 1.66
N CYS A 78 -31.34 -14.16 2.31
CA CYS A 78 -30.99 -13.91 3.71
C CYS A 78 -30.11 -12.68 3.94
N PHE A 79 -29.70 -11.97 2.88
CA PHE A 79 -28.92 -10.73 2.95
C PHE A 79 -29.78 -9.47 2.79
N ASP A 80 -31.09 -9.56 3.04
CA ASP A 80 -32.08 -8.48 2.88
C ASP A 80 -31.90 -7.27 3.85
N GLY A 81 -30.81 -7.25 4.61
CA GLY A 81 -30.24 -6.03 5.20
C GLY A 81 -30.19 -6.01 6.72
N SER A 82 -30.44 -7.12 7.40
CA SER A 82 -30.29 -7.19 8.86
C SER A 82 -29.50 -8.42 9.32
N PHE A 83 -28.65 -8.22 10.33
CA PHE A 83 -27.96 -9.30 11.03
C PHE A 83 -28.95 -10.32 11.61
N ALA A 84 -30.04 -9.84 12.20
CA ALA A 84 -31.09 -10.69 12.76
C ALA A 84 -31.74 -11.58 11.68
N GLY A 85 -32.08 -11.01 10.52
CA GLY A 85 -32.63 -11.75 9.38
C GLY A 85 -31.67 -12.82 8.88
N PHE A 86 -30.37 -12.49 8.76
CA PHE A 86 -29.36 -13.46 8.37
C PHE A 86 -29.23 -14.61 9.37
N LEU A 87 -29.30 -14.34 10.68
CA LEU A 87 -29.21 -15.35 11.73
C LEU A 87 -30.47 -16.22 11.86
N SER A 88 -31.65 -15.64 11.60
CA SER A 88 -32.94 -16.36 11.71
C SER A 88 -33.39 -17.03 10.41
N ALA A 89 -32.73 -16.75 9.28
CA ALA A 89 -33.11 -17.33 7.99
C ALA A 89 -33.06 -18.86 8.02
N ASP A 90 -33.94 -19.49 7.26
CA ASP A 90 -33.85 -20.92 6.95
C ASP A 90 -32.77 -21.11 5.88
N ALA A 91 -31.55 -21.43 6.32
CA ALA A 91 -30.36 -21.52 5.50
C ALA A 91 -29.61 -22.82 5.80
N PRO A 92 -28.84 -23.38 4.84
CA PRO A 92 -28.16 -24.66 5.02
C PRO A 92 -26.98 -24.62 6.01
N VAL A 93 -26.73 -23.46 6.62
CA VAL A 93 -25.62 -23.23 7.55
C VAL A 93 -26.17 -23.02 8.97
N PRO A 94 -25.70 -23.77 9.98
CA PRO A 94 -26.12 -23.59 11.37
C PRO A 94 -25.94 -22.14 11.87
N ALA A 95 -26.85 -21.68 12.73
CA ALA A 95 -26.81 -20.32 13.29
C ALA A 95 -25.47 -19.95 13.98
N PRO A 96 -24.81 -20.84 14.75
CA PRO A 96 -23.50 -20.52 15.33
C PRO A 96 -22.42 -20.23 14.26
N VAL A 97 -22.43 -20.97 13.15
CA VAL A 97 -21.47 -20.76 12.06
C VAL A 97 -21.78 -19.47 11.30
N ARG A 98 -23.06 -19.13 11.14
CA ARG A 98 -23.49 -17.82 10.61
C ARG A 98 -23.05 -16.67 11.50
N GLN A 99 -23.09 -16.83 12.82
CA GLN A 99 -22.54 -15.83 13.74
C GLN A 99 -21.03 -15.65 13.52
N CYS A 100 -20.27 -16.74 13.42
CA CYS A 100 -18.83 -16.66 13.12
C CYS A 100 -18.55 -15.96 11.77
N LEU A 101 -19.39 -16.18 10.74
CA LEU A 101 -19.28 -15.45 9.48
C LEU A 101 -19.49 -13.94 9.66
N LEU A 102 -20.48 -13.53 10.45
CA LEU A 102 -20.71 -12.12 10.76
C LEU A 102 -19.57 -11.50 11.56
N ASP A 103 -19.00 -12.24 12.50
CA ASP A 103 -17.85 -11.78 13.29
C ASP A 103 -16.60 -11.62 12.42
N ALA A 104 -16.41 -12.49 11.42
CA ALA A 104 -15.24 -12.50 10.55
C ALA A 104 -15.34 -11.59 9.33
N LEU A 105 -16.54 -11.38 8.78
CA LEU A 105 -16.74 -10.68 7.49
C LEU A 105 -17.82 -9.60 7.50
N ASP A 106 -18.63 -9.52 8.56
CA ASP A 106 -19.88 -8.76 8.57
C ASP A 106 -20.86 -9.27 7.48
N LEU A 107 -22.06 -8.70 7.44
CA LEU A 107 -23.10 -9.02 6.46
C LEU A 107 -22.64 -8.68 5.03
N PHE A 108 -21.98 -7.54 4.85
CA PHE A 108 -21.46 -7.12 3.54
C PHE A 108 -20.40 -8.09 3.01
N GLY A 109 -19.40 -8.44 3.82
CA GLY A 109 -18.35 -9.37 3.42
C GLY A 109 -18.86 -10.77 3.15
N THR A 110 -19.81 -11.24 3.97
CA THR A 110 -20.47 -12.53 3.76
C THR A 110 -21.23 -12.54 2.42
N ALA A 111 -22.03 -11.51 2.15
CA ALA A 111 -22.77 -11.38 0.89
C ALA A 111 -21.82 -11.30 -0.33
N LEU A 112 -20.72 -10.54 -0.21
CA LEU A 112 -19.69 -10.40 -1.24
C LEU A 112 -19.02 -11.74 -1.56
N ALA A 113 -18.64 -12.51 -0.53
CA ALA A 113 -18.01 -13.81 -0.68
C ALA A 113 -18.97 -14.84 -1.29
N VAL A 114 -20.23 -14.87 -0.84
CA VAL A 114 -21.26 -15.74 -1.42
C VAL A 114 -21.51 -15.41 -2.89
N ALA A 115 -21.61 -14.12 -3.24
CA ALA A 115 -21.75 -13.70 -4.63
C ALA A 115 -20.54 -14.12 -5.50
N ALA A 116 -19.32 -14.04 -4.95
CA ALA A 116 -18.11 -14.48 -5.62
C ALA A 116 -18.08 -16.00 -5.86
N PHE A 117 -18.48 -16.82 -4.89
CA PHE A 117 -18.60 -18.27 -5.07
C PHE A 117 -19.64 -18.64 -6.12
N ARG A 118 -20.76 -17.92 -6.19
CA ARG A 118 -21.77 -18.10 -7.26
C ARG A 118 -21.23 -17.79 -8.66
N GLN A 119 -20.19 -16.96 -8.76
CA GLN A 119 -19.46 -16.70 -10.00
C GLN A 119 -18.35 -17.74 -10.28
N GLY A 120 -18.24 -18.80 -9.47
CA GLY A 120 -17.23 -19.84 -9.62
C GLY A 120 -15.83 -19.43 -9.15
N ARG A 121 -15.70 -18.39 -8.32
CA ARG A 121 -14.40 -17.96 -7.80
C ARG A 121 -13.86 -18.95 -6.77
N THR A 122 -12.54 -19.12 -6.76
CA THR A 122 -11.82 -19.91 -5.74
C THR A 122 -11.63 -19.11 -4.44
N PRO A 123 -11.36 -19.77 -3.29
CA PRO A 123 -11.06 -19.08 -2.02
C PRO A 123 -9.96 -18.01 -2.15
N ALA A 124 -8.86 -18.30 -2.85
CA ALA A 124 -7.78 -17.34 -3.08
C ALA A 124 -8.24 -16.09 -3.88
N GLN A 125 -9.14 -16.29 -4.84
CA GLN A 125 -9.74 -15.18 -5.59
C GLN A 125 -10.73 -14.37 -4.74
N VAL A 126 -11.41 -15.01 -3.78
CA VAL A 126 -12.24 -14.32 -2.79
C VAL A 126 -11.38 -13.49 -1.84
N LEU A 127 -10.29 -14.03 -1.28
CA LEU A 127 -9.36 -13.26 -0.44
C LEU A 127 -8.79 -12.04 -1.18
N THR A 128 -8.41 -12.20 -2.46
CA THR A 128 -7.97 -11.09 -3.30
C THR A 128 -9.05 -10.03 -3.48
N LEU A 129 -10.32 -10.45 -3.60
CA LEU A 129 -11.47 -9.54 -3.67
C LEU A 129 -11.70 -8.81 -2.35
N LEU A 130 -11.65 -9.52 -1.21
CA LEU A 130 -11.79 -8.92 0.12
C LEU A 130 -10.68 -7.90 0.39
N HIS A 131 -9.43 -8.25 0.07
CA HIS A 131 -8.27 -7.35 0.17
C HIS A 131 -8.52 -6.06 -0.61
N ARG A 132 -8.89 -6.19 -1.89
CA ARG A 132 -9.18 -5.05 -2.76
C ARG A 132 -10.33 -4.20 -2.24
N MET A 133 -11.39 -4.84 -1.73
CA MET A 133 -12.58 -4.14 -1.25
C MET A 133 -12.39 -3.49 0.12
N SER A 134 -11.47 -4.00 0.93
CA SER A 134 -11.10 -3.41 2.22
C SER A 134 -10.58 -1.98 2.10
N GLY A 135 -9.99 -1.60 0.96
CA GLY A 135 -9.37 -0.29 0.77
C GLY A 135 -8.03 -0.10 1.50
N VAL A 136 -7.48 -1.15 2.13
CA VAL A 136 -6.24 -1.07 2.93
C VAL A 136 -5.05 -0.57 2.11
N ASP A 137 -4.91 -0.99 0.84
CA ASP A 137 -3.83 -0.54 -0.03
C ASP A 137 -3.85 0.98 -0.26
N VAL A 138 -5.05 1.57 -0.36
CA VAL A 138 -5.21 3.02 -0.55
C VAL A 138 -4.80 3.77 0.72
N VAL A 139 -5.13 3.21 1.90
CA VAL A 139 -4.70 3.74 3.20
C VAL A 139 -3.18 3.67 3.32
N LEU A 140 -2.57 2.52 3.03
CA LEU A 140 -1.13 2.32 3.07
C LEU A 140 -0.39 3.24 2.10
N ALA A 141 -0.88 3.38 0.87
CA ALA A 141 -0.30 4.29 -0.12
C ALA A 141 -0.34 5.74 0.36
N LYS A 142 -1.46 6.20 0.93
CA LYS A 142 -1.57 7.57 1.47
C LYS A 142 -0.69 7.80 2.71
N LEU A 143 -0.57 6.81 3.60
CA LEU A 143 0.41 6.86 4.71
C LEU A 143 1.85 6.91 4.18
N GLY A 144 2.13 6.17 3.11
CA GLY A 144 3.39 6.21 2.37
C GLY A 144 3.73 7.63 1.96
N VAL A 145 2.83 8.29 1.23
CA VAL A 145 2.99 9.68 0.75
C VAL A 145 3.12 10.67 1.91
N LEU A 146 2.17 10.68 2.85
CA LEU A 146 2.16 11.62 3.98
C LEU A 146 3.39 11.47 4.88
N GLY A 147 3.89 10.25 5.02
CA GLY A 147 5.05 9.93 5.84
C GLY A 147 6.40 10.11 5.14
N ALA A 148 6.44 10.32 3.82
CA ALA A 148 7.67 10.27 3.03
C ALA A 148 8.73 11.25 3.54
N GLU A 149 8.35 12.50 3.79
CA GLU A 149 9.24 13.54 4.30
C GLU A 149 9.82 13.20 5.68
N VAL A 150 8.98 12.72 6.60
CA VAL A 150 9.43 12.34 7.95
C VAL A 150 10.35 11.12 7.90
N ARG A 151 10.04 10.13 7.07
CA ARG A 151 10.92 8.96 6.87
C ARG A 151 12.26 9.39 6.29
N TYR A 152 12.27 10.24 5.27
CA TYR A 152 13.51 10.70 4.65
C TYR A 152 14.37 11.54 5.60
N ARG A 153 13.78 12.45 6.39
CA ARG A 153 14.53 13.16 7.44
C ARG A 153 15.18 12.22 8.44
N ARG A 154 14.47 11.20 8.92
CA ARG A 154 15.04 10.18 9.83
C ARG A 154 16.21 9.42 9.20
N VAL A 155 16.16 9.16 7.89
CA VAL A 155 17.28 8.56 7.17
C VAL A 155 18.47 9.51 7.13
N LEU A 156 18.25 10.80 6.85
CA LEU A 156 19.32 11.81 6.87
C LEU A 156 19.94 11.96 8.26
N ASP A 157 19.13 12.03 9.30
CA ASP A 157 19.60 12.15 10.69
C ASP A 157 20.45 10.92 11.07
N ALA A 158 19.96 9.71 10.80
CA ALA A 158 20.71 8.48 11.08
C ALA A 158 22.01 8.38 10.28
N VAL A 159 22.02 8.82 9.02
CA VAL A 159 23.24 8.89 8.20
C VAL A 159 24.22 9.89 8.77
N ALA A 160 23.78 11.08 9.16
CA ALA A 160 24.64 12.11 9.73
C ALA A 160 25.28 11.64 11.05
N GLU A 161 24.54 10.93 11.90
CA GLU A 161 25.06 10.30 13.10
C GLU A 161 26.13 9.24 12.78
N LEU A 162 25.89 8.38 11.78
CA LEU A 162 26.88 7.40 11.32
C LEU A 162 28.12 8.05 10.73
N GLU A 163 27.98 9.11 9.93
CA GLU A 163 29.09 9.86 9.35
C GLU A 163 29.94 10.53 10.44
N ALA A 164 29.31 11.07 11.49
CA ALA A 164 30.01 11.63 12.65
C ALA A 164 30.81 10.56 13.42
N LEU A 165 30.24 9.37 13.61
CA LEU A 165 30.96 8.23 14.20
C LEU A 165 32.12 7.76 13.33
N ALA A 166 31.94 7.75 12.01
CA ALA A 166 32.99 7.38 11.07
C ALA A 166 34.17 8.35 11.09
N ALA A 167 33.90 9.65 11.24
CA ALA A 167 34.91 10.70 11.30
C ALA A 167 35.83 10.61 12.53
N ALA A 168 35.39 9.93 13.60
CA ALA A 168 36.22 9.68 14.79
C ALA A 168 37.37 8.68 14.53
N GLY A 169 37.33 7.96 13.40
CA GLY A 169 38.40 7.07 12.95
C GLY A 169 38.43 5.69 13.61
N GLY A 170 39.50 4.94 13.33
CA GLY A 170 39.69 3.57 13.79
C GLY A 170 38.90 2.51 13.00
N GLY A 171 39.05 1.24 13.38
CA GLY A 171 38.47 0.12 12.63
C GLY A 171 36.94 0.16 12.52
N LEU A 172 36.24 0.71 13.52
CA LEU A 172 34.80 0.92 13.45
C LEU A 172 34.43 2.02 12.44
N GLY A 173 35.19 3.11 12.38
CA GLY A 173 34.93 4.20 11.44
C GLY A 173 35.13 3.79 9.98
N GLU A 174 36.13 2.94 9.70
CA GLU A 174 36.31 2.31 8.39
C GLU A 174 35.14 1.38 8.02
N GLN A 175 34.65 0.58 8.97
CA GLN A 175 33.48 -0.28 8.76
C GLN A 175 32.22 0.53 8.45
N ILE A 176 31.97 1.64 9.17
CA ILE A 176 30.84 2.52 8.92
C ILE A 176 30.96 3.20 7.55
N SER A 177 32.15 3.73 7.21
CA SER A 177 32.41 4.34 5.90
C SER A 177 32.18 3.34 4.75
N GLY A 178 32.64 2.10 4.95
CA GLY A 178 32.40 0.99 4.04
C GLY A 178 30.91 0.70 3.89
N PHE A 179 30.17 0.58 4.99
CA PHE A 179 28.72 0.37 4.98
C PHE A 179 27.97 1.48 4.25
N LEU A 180 28.27 2.75 4.52
CA LEU A 180 27.63 3.91 3.88
C LEU A 180 27.92 4.01 2.38
N SER A 181 29.04 3.43 1.93
CA SER A 181 29.48 3.44 0.54
C SER A 181 29.02 2.22 -0.27
N ARG A 182 28.44 1.20 0.37
CA ARG A 182 27.89 0.02 -0.31
C ARG A 182 26.73 0.41 -1.22
N ASP A 183 26.64 -0.27 -2.35
CA ASP A 183 25.60 -0.01 -3.34
C ASP A 183 24.19 -0.16 -2.75
N ASP A 184 23.95 -1.21 -1.96
CA ASP A 184 22.65 -1.43 -1.30
C ASP A 184 22.26 -0.26 -0.39
N THR A 185 23.21 0.29 0.37
CA THR A 185 22.99 1.43 1.25
C THR A 185 22.67 2.69 0.45
N VAL A 186 23.39 2.93 -0.64
CA VAL A 186 23.14 4.08 -1.52
C VAL A 186 21.78 3.95 -2.22
N VAL A 187 21.43 2.75 -2.69
CA VAL A 187 20.13 2.49 -3.34
C VAL A 187 18.99 2.61 -2.35
N ALA A 188 19.15 2.14 -1.10
CA ALA A 188 18.16 2.31 -0.04
C ALA A 188 17.94 3.79 0.31
N ARG A 189 19.01 4.59 0.40
CA ARG A 189 18.91 6.05 0.58
C ARG A 189 18.20 6.73 -0.59
N MET A 190 18.56 6.36 -1.82
CA MET A 190 17.87 6.85 -3.01
C MET A 190 16.38 6.51 -2.98
N ALA A 191 15.99 5.29 -2.58
CA ALA A 191 14.57 4.92 -2.52
C ALA A 191 13.78 5.83 -1.56
N ALA A 192 14.32 6.15 -0.39
CA ALA A 192 13.70 7.10 0.53
C ALA A 192 13.63 8.53 -0.03
N ALA A 193 14.64 8.96 -0.81
CA ALA A 193 14.62 10.24 -1.51
C ALA A 193 13.60 10.26 -2.66
N VAL A 194 13.42 9.15 -3.38
CA VAL A 194 12.40 8.99 -4.43
C VAL A 194 11.01 9.11 -3.83
N ASP A 195 10.73 8.46 -2.71
CA ASP A 195 9.46 8.59 -1.99
C ASP A 195 9.15 10.05 -1.66
N LEU A 196 10.14 10.81 -1.16
CA LEU A 196 9.99 12.24 -0.88
C LEU A 196 9.70 13.02 -2.17
N ALA A 197 10.44 12.76 -3.25
CA ALA A 197 10.26 13.44 -4.53
C ALA A 197 8.85 13.22 -5.08
N GLU A 198 8.37 11.97 -5.09
CA GLU A 198 7.01 11.62 -5.51
C GLU A 198 5.95 12.31 -4.64
N ALA A 199 6.14 12.30 -3.31
CA ALA A 199 5.23 12.98 -2.39
C ALA A 199 5.20 14.50 -2.59
N ALA A 200 6.29 15.10 -3.07
CA ALA A 200 6.37 16.51 -3.46
C ALA A 200 5.84 16.78 -4.88
N GLY A 201 5.28 15.78 -5.57
CA GLY A 201 4.73 15.90 -6.93
C GLY A 201 5.80 15.96 -8.02
N LEU A 202 7.04 15.60 -7.73
CA LEU A 202 8.12 15.50 -8.72
C LEU A 202 8.10 14.13 -9.37
N ASP A 203 8.44 14.07 -10.67
CA ASP A 203 8.69 12.80 -11.34
C ASP A 203 10.15 12.34 -11.09
N PRO A 204 10.38 11.31 -10.26
CA PRO A 204 11.72 10.76 -10.03
C PRO A 204 12.32 10.14 -11.29
N GLY A 205 11.52 9.84 -12.31
CA GLY A 205 11.88 9.12 -13.53
C GLY A 205 12.51 7.78 -13.21
N ALA A 206 11.71 6.83 -12.74
CA ALA A 206 11.97 5.39 -12.75
C ALA A 206 10.88 4.66 -11.95
N ARG A 207 9.72 4.47 -12.57
CA ARG A 207 8.82 3.33 -12.30
C ARG A 207 8.30 2.83 -13.64
N GLY A 208 9.22 2.55 -14.57
CA GLY A 208 8.89 1.66 -15.68
C GLY A 208 8.66 0.25 -15.14
N PRO A 209 8.02 -0.66 -15.92
CA PRO A 209 7.92 -2.08 -15.55
C PRO A 209 9.28 -2.64 -15.13
N LEU A 210 9.30 -3.73 -14.36
CA LEU A 210 10.46 -4.34 -13.69
C LEU A 210 11.77 -4.43 -14.53
N ASP A 211 11.67 -4.35 -15.86
CA ASP A 211 12.77 -4.32 -16.82
C ASP A 211 13.49 -2.95 -16.96
N ALA A 212 12.87 -1.83 -16.55
CA ALA A 212 13.50 -0.50 -16.57
C ALA A 212 14.67 -0.36 -15.60
N HIS A 213 14.76 -1.23 -14.59
CA HIS A 213 15.94 -1.31 -13.72
C HIS A 213 17.18 -1.84 -14.44
N ARG A 214 17.00 -2.54 -15.58
CA ARG A 214 18.09 -3.11 -16.37
C ARG A 214 18.51 -2.28 -17.57
N ASP A 215 17.80 -1.20 -17.91
CA ASP A 215 18.22 -0.30 -19.00
C ASP A 215 19.30 0.65 -18.48
N PRO A 216 20.59 0.44 -18.82
CA PRO A 216 21.67 1.32 -18.36
C PRO A 216 21.48 2.75 -18.88
N SER A 217 20.80 2.92 -20.03
CA SER A 217 20.65 4.21 -20.70
C SER A 217 19.71 5.17 -19.95
N ALA A 218 18.85 4.66 -19.07
CA ALA A 218 17.92 5.48 -18.29
C ALA A 218 18.56 6.10 -17.02
N HIS A 219 19.61 5.47 -16.48
CA HIS A 219 20.18 5.84 -15.18
C HIS A 219 21.05 7.11 -15.22
N LEU A 220 21.89 7.26 -16.26
CA LEU A 220 22.79 8.43 -16.37
C LEU A 220 22.03 9.75 -16.62
N PRO A 221 21.04 9.84 -17.54
CA PRO A 221 20.21 11.03 -17.69
C PRO A 221 19.47 11.41 -16.40
N ARG A 222 18.95 10.41 -15.68
CA ARG A 222 18.31 10.60 -14.37
C ARG A 222 19.28 11.21 -13.36
N ALA A 223 20.52 10.70 -13.28
CA ALA A 223 21.54 11.24 -12.41
C ALA A 223 21.85 12.72 -12.70
N VAL A 224 22.03 13.06 -13.98
CA VAL A 224 22.31 14.45 -14.40
C VAL A 224 21.16 15.38 -14.03
N ARG A 225 19.91 14.96 -14.29
CA ARG A 225 18.71 15.75 -13.97
C ARG A 225 18.63 16.05 -12.46
N TRP A 226 18.80 15.02 -11.63
CA TRP A 226 18.71 15.15 -10.18
C TRP A 226 19.90 15.89 -9.55
N GLN A 227 21.07 15.82 -10.18
CA GLN A 227 22.22 16.64 -9.78
C GLN A 227 21.96 18.14 -10.05
N ARG A 228 21.34 18.48 -11.19
CA ARG A 228 20.94 19.87 -11.49
C ARG A 228 19.87 20.34 -10.51
N TYR A 229 18.87 19.50 -10.23
CA TYR A 229 17.84 19.78 -9.23
C TYR A 229 18.43 20.04 -7.85
N SER A 230 19.35 19.19 -7.39
CA SER A 230 20.05 19.34 -6.10
C SER A 230 20.74 20.70 -6.01
N ARG A 231 21.53 21.07 -7.03
CA ARG A 231 22.28 22.34 -7.06
C ARG A 231 21.38 23.58 -7.14
N ALA A 232 20.24 23.48 -7.82
CA ALA A 232 19.28 24.57 -7.94
C ALA A 232 18.36 24.71 -6.72
N SER A 233 18.31 23.72 -5.83
CA SER A 233 17.40 23.70 -4.69
C SER A 233 17.84 24.64 -3.58
N ALA A 234 16.97 25.59 -3.23
CA ALA A 234 17.14 26.46 -2.07
C ALA A 234 16.90 25.72 -0.73
N SER A 235 16.07 24.68 -0.73
CA SER A 235 15.83 23.83 0.44
C SER A 235 16.93 22.79 0.60
N GLU A 236 17.50 22.70 1.79
CA GLU A 236 18.51 21.69 2.15
C GLU A 236 17.98 20.26 2.00
N LEU A 237 16.73 20.03 2.41
CA LEU A 237 16.07 18.74 2.26
C LEU A 237 16.00 18.30 0.79
N HIS A 238 15.59 19.21 -0.09
CA HIS A 238 15.49 18.92 -1.53
C HIS A 238 16.87 18.82 -2.20
N ARG A 239 17.87 19.56 -1.69
CA ARG A 239 19.26 19.42 -2.11
C ARG A 239 19.81 18.04 -1.79
N ALA A 240 19.61 17.57 -0.56
CA ALA A 240 19.98 16.22 -0.13
C ALA A 240 19.23 15.16 -0.97
N CYS A 241 17.91 15.34 -1.14
CA CYS A 241 17.06 14.47 -1.95
C CYS A 241 17.62 14.31 -3.38
N GLY A 242 17.95 15.42 -4.04
CA GLY A 242 18.51 15.36 -5.39
C GLY A 242 19.91 14.72 -5.44
N ALA A 243 20.74 14.94 -4.41
CA ALA A 243 22.07 14.33 -4.32
C ALA A 243 21.99 12.81 -4.12
N ASP A 244 21.09 12.32 -3.26
CA ASP A 244 20.89 10.89 -3.02
C ASP A 244 20.30 10.20 -4.26
N ILE A 245 19.34 10.82 -4.97
CA ILE A 245 18.82 10.27 -6.22
C ILE A 245 19.91 10.23 -7.31
N ALA A 246 20.70 11.29 -7.44
CA ALA A 246 21.80 11.32 -8.40
C ALA A 246 22.83 10.24 -8.11
N ARG A 247 23.25 10.10 -6.83
CA ARG A 247 24.22 9.09 -6.40
C ARG A 247 23.72 7.67 -6.63
N GLY A 248 22.48 7.36 -6.25
CA GLY A 248 21.89 6.04 -6.49
C GLY A 248 21.73 5.72 -7.97
N SER A 249 21.35 6.70 -8.79
CA SER A 249 21.28 6.53 -10.25
C SER A 249 22.65 6.22 -10.86
N LEU A 250 23.74 6.86 -10.39
CA LEU A 250 25.10 6.54 -10.83
C LEU A 250 25.54 5.14 -10.41
N ARG A 251 25.14 4.67 -9.22
CA ARG A 251 25.41 3.29 -8.77
C ARG A 251 24.70 2.26 -9.66
N LEU A 252 23.41 2.45 -9.91
CA LEU A 252 22.65 1.59 -10.81
C LEU A 252 23.22 1.59 -12.23
N TRP A 253 23.63 2.75 -12.75
CA TRP A 253 24.32 2.85 -14.04
C TRP A 253 25.61 2.01 -14.05
N SER A 254 26.47 2.17 -13.03
CA SER A 254 27.73 1.43 -12.93
C SER A 254 27.50 -0.08 -12.89
N GLN A 255 26.50 -0.56 -12.14
CA GLN A 255 26.15 -1.98 -12.06
C GLN A 255 25.63 -2.51 -13.39
N ALA A 256 24.76 -1.75 -14.05
CA ALA A 256 24.20 -2.11 -15.33
C ALA A 256 25.28 -2.20 -16.41
N CYS A 257 26.25 -1.26 -16.43
CA CYS A 257 27.42 -1.32 -17.31
C CYS A 257 28.37 -2.49 -16.99
N ALA A 258 28.61 -2.79 -15.71
CA ALA A 258 29.45 -3.93 -15.30
C ALA A 258 28.83 -5.30 -15.62
N SER A 259 27.51 -5.34 -15.80
CA SER A 259 26.76 -6.57 -16.14
C SER A 259 26.63 -6.82 -17.64
N LEU A 260 27.12 -5.90 -18.49
CA LEU A 260 27.18 -6.12 -19.93
C LEU A 260 28.33 -7.10 -20.22
N PRO A 261 28.12 -8.17 -21.00
CA PRO A 261 29.21 -9.03 -21.44
C PRO A 261 30.23 -8.14 -22.19
N GLY A 262 31.48 -8.15 -21.73
CA GLY A 262 32.52 -7.30 -22.27
C GLY A 262 32.65 -7.49 -23.77
N GLU A 263 32.36 -6.45 -24.56
CA GLU A 263 33.12 -6.24 -25.77
C GLU A 263 34.53 -5.84 -25.32
N ALA A 264 35.46 -6.77 -25.46
CA ALA A 264 36.87 -6.44 -25.48
C ALA A 264 37.08 -5.47 -26.67
N TRP A 265 37.46 -4.24 -26.35
CA TRP A 265 38.09 -3.31 -27.29
C TRP A 265 39.56 -3.23 -26.92
#